data_AF-A0A7C4L2Q3-F1
#
_entry.id   AF-A0A7C4L2Q3-F1
#
_cell.length_a   1.000
_cell.length_b   1.000
_cell.length_c   1.000
_cell.angle_alpha   90.00
_cell.angle_beta   90.00
_cell.angle_gamma   90.00
#
_symmetry.space_group_name_H-M   'P 1'
#
loop_
_entity.id
_entity.type
_entity.pdbx_description
1 polymer ?
#
loop_
_entity_poly.entity_id
_entity_poly.type
_entity_poly.pdbx_seq_one_letter_code
_entity_poly.pdbx_strand_id
1 'polypeptide(L)'
;MASGAIQGICFHARQSAEKYLKAVLVSRRVYFPKTHDLVFLNQLCEQSGILSGFAVEDVALLTDFAVQVRYPGEEPDETDARRAVEIARSVRRFARRWLGI
;
A
#
# COMPACT_ATOMS: atom_id res chain seq x y z
N MET A 1 10.69 19.85 12.66
CA MET A 1 9.97 19.25 13.82
C MET A 1 8.67 18.50 13.44
N ALA A 2 8.24 18.44 12.16
CA ALA A 2 7.05 17.67 11.72
C ALA A 2 7.37 16.24 11.21
N SER A 3 8.64 15.87 11.18
CA SER A 3 9.21 14.62 10.60
C SER A 3 8.53 13.33 11.09
N GLY A 4 8.44 13.10 12.41
CA GLY A 4 7.98 11.82 12.94
C GLY A 4 6.49 11.52 12.75
N ALA A 5 5.64 12.55 12.79
CA ALA A 5 4.19 12.38 12.59
C ALA A 5 3.87 12.01 11.14
N ILE A 6 4.51 12.68 10.19
CA ILE A 6 4.34 12.42 8.75
C ILE A 6 4.83 11.01 8.40
N GLN A 7 6.01 10.62 8.88
CA GLN A 7 6.54 9.26 8.71
C GLN A 7 5.57 8.20 9.27
N GLY A 8 4.99 8.44 10.46
CA GLY A 8 3.99 7.55 11.05
C GLY A 8 2.74 7.39 10.19
N ILE A 9 2.23 8.49 9.61
CA ILE A 9 1.08 8.46 8.70
C ILE A 9 1.39 7.62 7.46
N CYS A 10 2.52 7.88 6.78
CA CYS A 10 2.92 7.12 5.60
C CYS A 10 3.11 5.63 5.91
N PHE A 11 3.77 5.32 7.04
CA PHE A 11 3.96 3.95 7.49
C PHE A 11 2.64 3.20 7.72
N HIS A 12 1.69 3.83 8.41
CA HIS A 12 0.38 3.22 8.67
C HIS A 12 -0.48 3.10 7.40
N ALA A 13 -0.40 4.07 6.49
CA ALA A 13 -1.08 4.00 5.19
C ALA A 13 -0.60 2.78 4.39
N ARG A 14 0.72 2.59 4.27
CA ARG A 14 1.31 1.42 3.64
C ARG A 14 0.89 0.12 4.33
N GLN A 15 1.03 0.04 5.66
CA GLN A 15 0.68 -1.15 6.43
C GLN A 15 -0.81 -1.50 6.33
N SER A 16 -1.68 -0.51 6.15
CA SER A 16 -3.10 -0.72 5.88
C SER A 16 -3.30 -1.34 4.50
N ALA A 17 -2.75 -0.72 3.45
CA ALA A 17 -2.86 -1.21 2.08
C ALA A 17 -2.29 -2.64 1.93
N GLU A 18 -1.10 -2.90 2.49
CA GLU A 18 -0.46 -4.23 2.48
C GLU A 18 -1.38 -5.31 3.06
N LYS A 19 -1.97 -5.06 4.23
CA LYS A 19 -2.87 -6.03 4.89
C LYS A 19 -4.13 -6.28 4.07
N TYR A 20 -4.70 -5.26 3.44
CA TYR A 20 -5.89 -5.42 2.60
C TYR A 20 -5.60 -6.21 1.32
N LEU A 21 -4.50 -5.93 0.61
CA LEU A 21 -4.10 -6.73 -0.56
C LEU A 21 -3.87 -8.19 -0.18
N LYS A 22 -3.17 -8.44 0.93
CA LYS A 22 -2.97 -9.79 1.47
C LYS A 22 -4.28 -10.47 1.85
N ALA A 23 -5.22 -9.75 2.48
CA ALA A 23 -6.53 -10.30 2.82
C ALA A 23 -7.31 -10.74 1.58
N VAL A 24 -7.25 -9.95 0.50
CA VAL A 24 -7.87 -10.30 -0.78
C VAL A 24 -7.22 -11.56 -1.39
N LEU A 25 -5.89 -11.66 -1.39
CA LEU A 25 -5.18 -12.87 -1.83
C LEU A 25 -5.57 -14.10 -1.00
N VAL A 26 -5.62 -13.98 0.33
CA VAL A 26 -6.07 -15.05 1.24
C VAL A 26 -7.50 -15.48 0.93
N SER A 27 -8.41 -14.55 0.65
CA SER A 27 -9.80 -14.87 0.30
C SER A 27 -9.92 -15.76 -0.94
N ARG A 28 -8.95 -15.68 -1.85
CA ARG A 28 -8.82 -16.50 -3.06
C ARG A 28 -7.88 -17.70 -2.87
N ARG A 29 -7.38 -17.94 -1.66
CA ARG A 29 -6.38 -18.98 -1.34
C ARG A 29 -5.09 -18.86 -2.18
N VAL A 30 -4.72 -17.64 -2.54
CA VAL A 30 -3.46 -17.35 -3.24
C VAL A 30 -2.36 -17.16 -2.22
N TYR A 31 -1.31 -17.98 -2.32
CA TYR A 31 -0.11 -17.86 -1.50
C TYR A 31 0.74 -16.67 -1.95
N PHE A 32 1.37 -16.00 -0.99
CA PHE A 32 2.38 -14.96 -1.25
C PHE A 32 3.58 -15.16 -0.31
N PRO A 33 4.82 -14.88 -0.75
CA PRO A 33 6.00 -14.91 0.11
C PRO A 33 5.94 -13.82 1.18
N LYS A 34 6.80 -13.93 2.20
CA LYS A 34 7.01 -12.86 3.18
C LYS A 34 7.63 -11.64 2.50
N THR A 35 6.79 -10.69 2.09
CA THR A 35 7.18 -9.45 1.41
C THR A 35 6.38 -8.24 1.92
N HIS A 36 6.98 -7.06 1.77
CA HIS A 36 6.38 -5.74 2.03
C HIS A 36 6.19 -4.92 0.75
N ASP A 37 6.47 -5.52 -0.41
CA ASP A 37 6.34 -4.91 -1.72
C ASP A 37 4.88 -4.92 -2.19
N LEU A 38 4.25 -3.74 -2.23
CA LEU A 38 2.85 -3.62 -2.65
C LEU A 38 2.70 -3.71 -4.16
N VAL A 39 3.73 -3.38 -4.95
CA VAL A 39 3.73 -3.56 -6.40
C VAL A 39 3.61 -5.05 -6.71
N PHE A 40 4.46 -5.86 -6.07
CA PHE A 40 4.41 -7.31 -6.21
C PHE A 40 3.07 -7.89 -5.77
N LEU A 41 2.54 -7.46 -4.61
CA LEU A 41 1.23 -7.94 -4.13
C LEU A 41 0.08 -7.55 -5.06
N ASN A 42 0.12 -6.35 -5.65
CA ASN A 42 -0.87 -5.89 -6.62
C ASN A 42 -0.81 -6.71 -7.91
N GLN A 43 0.39 -6.92 -8.46
CA GLN A 43 0.59 -7.77 -9.63
C GLN A 43 0.12 -9.21 -9.38
N LEU A 44 0.40 -9.77 -8.21
CA LEU A 44 -0.08 -11.10 -7.84
C LEU A 44 -1.61 -11.17 -7.75
N CYS A 45 -2.26 -10.10 -7.29
CA CYS A 45 -3.73 -9.99 -7.34
C CYS A 45 -4.21 -10.07 -8.80
N GLU A 46 -3.66 -9.26 -9.69
CA GLU A 46 -4.05 -9.21 -11.10
C GLU A 46 -3.82 -10.55 -11.81
N GLN A 47 -2.66 -11.18 -11.60
CA GLN A 47 -2.34 -12.52 -12.12
C GLN A 47 -3.30 -13.60 -11.62
N SER A 48 -3.88 -13.40 -10.44
CA SER A 48 -4.87 -14.31 -9.83
C SER A 48 -6.31 -13.98 -10.23
N GLY A 49 -6.52 -13.11 -11.23
CA GLY A 49 -7.85 -12.69 -11.68
C GLY A 49 -8.55 -11.71 -10.74
N ILE A 50 -7.82 -11.11 -9.79
CA ILE A 50 -8.32 -10.07 -8.90
C ILE A 50 -7.94 -8.72 -9.51
N LEU A 51 -8.82 -8.20 -10.37
CA LEU A 51 -8.61 -6.94 -11.08
C LEU A 51 -8.76 -5.76 -10.10
N SER A 52 -7.65 -5.37 -9.49
CA SER A 52 -7.59 -4.27 -8.53
C SER A 52 -7.74 -2.89 -9.18
N GLY A 53 -7.20 -2.75 -10.40
CA GLY A 53 -7.21 -1.50 -11.17
C GLY A 53 -6.33 -0.40 -10.57
N PHE A 54 -5.39 -0.74 -9.68
CA PHE A 54 -4.44 0.23 -9.12
C PHE A 54 -3.28 0.45 -10.08
N ALA A 55 -2.93 1.72 -10.29
CA ALA A 55 -1.72 2.08 -11.02
C ALA A 55 -0.49 1.57 -10.26
N VAL A 56 0.51 1.05 -11.00
CA VAL A 56 1.76 0.55 -10.40
C VAL A 56 2.47 1.66 -9.63
N GLU A 57 2.39 2.88 -10.13
CA GLU A 57 2.98 4.08 -9.55
C GLU A 57 2.38 4.40 -8.17
N ASP A 58 1.06 4.25 -8.01
CA ASP A 58 0.38 4.49 -6.74
C ASP A 58 0.77 3.45 -5.67
N VAL A 59 0.86 2.16 -6.03
CA VAL A 59 1.29 1.12 -5.08
C VAL A 59 2.80 1.15 -4.82
N ALA A 60 3.60 1.60 -5.79
CA ALA A 60 5.03 1.84 -5.63
C ALA A 60 5.29 2.98 -4.64
N LEU A 61 4.54 4.09 -4.74
CA LEU A 61 4.64 5.22 -3.82
C LEU A 61 4.42 4.77 -2.36
N LEU A 62 3.45 3.89 -2.11
CA LEU A 62 3.26 3.31 -0.78
C LEU A 62 4.41 2.41 -0.32
N THR A 63 5.07 1.70 -1.24
CA THR A 63 6.21 0.82 -0.94
C THR A 63 7.44 1.65 -0.58
N ASP A 64 7.70 2.72 -1.33
CA ASP A 64 8.84 3.61 -1.15
C ASP A 64 8.82 4.31 0.22
N PHE A 65 7.64 4.65 0.74
CA PHE A 65 7.54 5.25 2.08
C PHE A 65 7.88 4.29 3.24
N ALA A 66 8.05 2.98 2.99
CA ALA A 66 8.48 2.01 4.01
C ALA A 66 10.00 1.99 4.20
N VAL A 67 10.74 2.35 3.15
CA VAL A 67 12.16 2.04 3.03
C VAL A 67 12.89 3.32 2.76
N GLN A 68 13.16 4.05 3.85
CA GLN A 68 14.22 5.06 3.95
C GLN A 68 14.14 6.25 2.98
N VAL A 69 14.21 7.44 3.59
CA VAL A 69 14.94 8.62 3.10
C VAL A 69 15.90 8.23 1.96
N ARG A 70 15.48 8.40 0.69
CA ARG A 70 16.27 7.97 -0.49
C ARG A 70 17.61 8.71 -0.54
N TYR A 71 17.66 9.90 0.04
CA TYR A 71 18.86 10.68 0.32
C TYR A 71 18.71 11.46 1.62
N PRO A 72 19.76 11.61 2.46
CA PRO A 72 19.69 12.45 3.66
C PRO A 72 19.08 13.83 3.34
N GLY A 73 17.89 14.12 3.90
CA GLY A 73 17.14 15.35 3.63
C GLY A 73 15.83 15.17 2.85
N GLU A 74 15.56 14.01 2.26
CA GLU A 74 14.27 13.67 1.64
C GLU A 74 13.36 12.98 2.67
N GLU A 75 12.90 13.74 3.66
CA GLU A 75 11.80 13.30 4.51
C GLU A 75 10.47 13.47 3.76
N PRO A 76 9.52 12.53 3.90
CA PRO A 76 8.19 12.71 3.35
C PRO A 76 7.56 13.98 3.92
N ASP A 77 6.81 14.70 3.10
CA ASP A 77 6.10 15.90 3.49
C ASP A 77 4.60 15.65 3.71
N GLU A 78 3.84 16.71 3.99
CA GLU A 78 2.40 16.57 4.20
C GLU A 78 1.65 16.13 2.93
N THR A 79 2.13 16.52 1.76
CA THR A 79 1.56 16.13 0.46
C THR A 79 1.73 14.64 0.24
N ASP A 80 2.92 14.11 0.54
CA ASP A 80 3.22 12.67 0.51
C ASP A 80 2.30 11.88 1.44
N ALA A 81 2.14 12.34 2.68
CA ALA A 81 1.25 11.69 3.65
C ALA A 81 -0.21 11.69 3.21
N ARG A 82 -0.70 12.82 2.67
CA ARG A 82 -2.06 12.90 2.13
C ARG A 82 -2.24 11.91 0.98
N ARG A 83 -1.29 11.86 0.04
CA ARG A 83 -1.33 10.94 -1.09
C ARG A 83 -1.28 9.48 -0.65
N ALA A 84 -0.43 9.14 0.32
CA ALA A 84 -0.36 7.80 0.89
C ALA A 84 -1.71 7.37 1.50
N VAL A 85 -2.35 8.26 2.27
CA VAL A 85 -3.67 7.99 2.86
C VAL A 85 -4.75 7.81 1.79
N GLU A 86 -4.74 8.61 0.73
CA GLU A 86 -5.68 8.49 -0.39
C GLU A 86 -5.59 7.13 -1.09
N ILE A 87 -4.37 6.69 -1.41
CA ILE A 87 -4.14 5.40 -2.05
C ILE A 87 -4.55 4.27 -1.11
N ALA A 88 -4.15 4.32 0.17
CA ALA A 88 -4.55 3.33 1.17
C ALA A 88 -6.08 3.25 1.35
N ARG A 89 -6.79 4.38 1.28
CA ARG A 89 -8.26 4.42 1.30
C ARG A 89 -8.87 3.77 0.06
N SER A 90 -8.28 3.96 -1.12
CA SER A 90 -8.72 3.29 -2.34
C SER A 90 -8.53 1.78 -2.28
N VAL A 91 -7.35 1.31 -1.83
CA VAL A 91 -7.08 -0.11 -1.56
C VAL A 91 -8.07 -0.69 -0.55
N ARG A 92 -8.31 0.02 0.55
CA ARG A 92 -9.30 -0.39 1.56
C ARG A 92 -10.70 -0.52 0.96
N ARG A 93 -11.17 0.48 0.21
CA ARG A 93 -12.53 0.46 -0.39
C ARG A 93 -12.70 -0.73 -1.32
N PHE A 94 -11.73 -0.96 -2.19
CA PHE A 94 -11.69 -2.11 -3.08
C PHE A 94 -11.75 -3.43 -2.30
N ALA A 95 -10.82 -3.62 -1.37
CA ALA A 95 -10.72 -4.87 -0.61
C ALA A 95 -11.97 -5.15 0.22
N ARG A 96 -12.55 -4.12 0.84
CA ARG A 96 -13.80 -4.25 1.60
C ARG A 96 -14.98 -4.63 0.72
N ARG A 97 -15.13 -4.00 -0.45
CA ARG A 97 -16.14 -4.38 -1.44
C ARG A 97 -15.96 -5.82 -1.90
N TRP A 98 -14.72 -6.24 -2.13
CA TRP A 98 -14.39 -7.61 -2.51
C TRP A 98 -14.74 -8.63 -1.41
N LEU A 99 -14.42 -8.29 -0.15
CA LEU A 99 -14.64 -9.16 1.01
C LEU A 99 -16.07 -9.10 1.57
N GLY A 100 -16.92 -8.19 1.08
CA GLY A 100 -18.30 -8.04 1.52
C GLY A 100 -18.48 -7.41 2.91
N ILE A 101 -17.59 -6.50 3.33
CA ILE A 101 -17.62 -5.84 4.65
C ILE A 101 -17.65 -4.32 4.63
#